data_AF-A0A0P1NWG1-F1
#
_entry.id   AF-A0A0P1NWG1-F1
#
_cell.length_a   1.000
_cell.length_b   1.000
_cell.length_c   1.000
_cell.angle_alpha   90.00
_cell.angle_beta   90.00
_cell.angle_gamma   90.00
#
_symmetry.space_group_name_H-M   'P 1'
#
loop_
_entity.id
_entity.type
_entity.pdbx_description
1 polymer ?
#
loop_
_entity_poly.entity_id
_entity_poly.type
_entity_poly.pdbx_seq_one_letter_code
_entity_poly.pdbx_strand_id
1 'polypeptide(L)'
;MIKRITPAVSTKIQNVKQNEGKTMIVEGKVQQVNERGLKINDRWYNFSRFLTKKPTIAVNDSVKFIASGNFINDFISIEKAENPLPKGPKYPLWGIVPNKETQLLEALRSATKIASIIENEVSIKFSAQDIIKLALTLFIQQSDH
;
A
#
# COMPACT_ATOMS: atom_id res chain seq x y z
N MET A 1 -46.41 20.61 -56.96
CA MET A 1 -44.95 20.47 -57.06
C MET A 1 -44.35 20.88 -55.71
N ILE A 2 -44.03 19.91 -54.85
CA ILE A 2 -43.71 20.15 -53.42
C ILE A 2 -42.19 20.33 -53.28
N LYS A 3 -41.75 21.54 -52.90
CA LYS A 3 -40.35 21.82 -52.50
C LYS A 3 -40.13 21.29 -51.08
N ARG A 4 -39.31 20.25 -50.95
CA ARG A 4 -38.73 19.82 -49.66
C ARG A 4 -37.48 20.65 -49.39
N ILE A 5 -37.41 21.33 -48.25
CA ILE A 5 -36.20 21.99 -47.75
C ILE A 5 -35.83 21.27 -46.46
N THR A 6 -34.72 20.54 -46.50
CA THR A 6 -34.11 19.80 -45.40
C THR A 6 -33.34 20.77 -44.50
N PRO A 7 -33.37 20.62 -43.15
CA PRO A 7 -32.55 21.46 -42.28
C PRO A 7 -31.07 21.05 -42.32
N ALA A 8 -30.19 22.05 -42.40
CA ALA A 8 -28.75 21.90 -42.25
C ALA A 8 -28.40 21.60 -40.79
N VAL A 9 -28.05 20.35 -40.50
CA VAL A 9 -27.38 19.98 -39.25
C VAL A 9 -25.94 20.49 -39.35
N SER A 10 -25.67 21.63 -38.72
CA SER A 10 -24.32 22.16 -38.58
C SER A 10 -23.59 21.37 -37.50
N THR A 11 -22.88 20.33 -37.93
CA THR A 11 -21.98 19.57 -37.08
C THR A 11 -20.82 20.47 -36.69
N LYS A 12 -20.83 20.94 -35.43
CA LYS A 12 -19.71 21.62 -34.79
C LYS A 12 -18.57 20.58 -34.65
N ILE A 13 -17.77 20.41 -35.70
CA ILE A 13 -16.53 19.64 -35.63
C ILE A 13 -15.59 20.49 -34.78
N GLN A 14 -15.56 20.19 -33.48
CA GLN A 14 -14.50 20.65 -32.60
C GLN A 14 -13.19 20.05 -33.15
N ASN A 15 -12.37 20.91 -33.74
CA ASN A 15 -10.95 20.67 -33.95
C ASN A 15 -10.33 20.36 -32.58
N VAL A 16 -10.34 19.08 -32.20
CA VAL A 16 -9.43 18.55 -31.20
C VAL A 16 -8.06 18.66 -31.83
N LYS A 17 -7.37 19.76 -31.51
CA LYS A 17 -5.95 19.95 -31.79
C LYS A 17 -5.23 18.68 -31.34
N GLN A 18 -4.86 17.84 -32.31
CA GLN A 18 -3.78 16.87 -32.18
C GLN A 18 -2.51 17.67 -31.90
N ASN A 19 -2.32 18.04 -30.63
CA ASN A 19 -0.96 18.18 -30.14
C ASN A 19 -0.47 16.75 -29.97
N GLU A 20 0.34 16.29 -30.93
CA GLU A 20 1.23 15.14 -30.79
C GLU A 20 2.24 15.44 -29.67
N GLY A 21 1.74 15.52 -28.43
CA GLY A 21 2.58 15.50 -27.26
C GLY A 21 3.17 14.10 -27.18
N LYS A 22 4.46 13.96 -27.50
CA LYS A 22 5.22 12.71 -27.42
C LYS A 22 4.77 11.91 -26.19
N THR A 23 3.98 10.87 -26.43
CA THR A 23 3.54 9.95 -25.39
C THR A 23 4.76 9.11 -25.01
N MET A 24 5.20 9.23 -23.78
CA MET A 24 6.33 8.49 -23.25
C MET A 24 5.81 7.47 -22.25
N ILE A 25 6.33 6.24 -22.35
CA ILE A 25 6.10 5.23 -21.32
C ILE A 25 7.09 5.51 -20.19
N VAL A 26 6.56 5.75 -19.00
CA VAL A 26 7.36 6.00 -17.81
C VAL A 26 7.19 4.80 -16.89
N GLU A 27 8.32 4.23 -16.47
CA GLU A 27 8.40 3.12 -15.54
C GLU A 27 9.31 3.52 -14.38
N GLY A 28 8.88 3.24 -13.16
CA GLY A 28 9.70 3.49 -11.98
C GLY A 28 8.95 3.32 -10.67
N LYS A 29 9.70 3.47 -9.58
CA LYS A 29 9.16 3.42 -8.23
C LYS A 29 8.61 4.77 -7.81
N VAL A 30 7.44 4.74 -7.19
CA VAL A 30 6.77 5.93 -6.66
C VAL A 30 7.49 6.41 -5.41
N GLN A 31 8.09 7.60 -5.48
CA GLN A 31 8.79 8.20 -4.34
C GLN A 31 7.81 8.95 -3.43
N GLN A 32 6.82 9.64 -4.01
CA GLN A 32 5.82 10.43 -3.28
C GLN A 32 4.49 10.44 -4.06
N VAL A 33 3.37 10.54 -3.33
CA VAL A 33 2.02 10.63 -3.89
C VAL A 33 1.26 11.78 -3.22
N ASN A 34 0.51 12.54 -4.00
CA ASN A 34 -0.45 13.54 -3.51
C ASN A 34 -1.75 13.47 -4.31
N GLU A 35 -2.71 14.35 -4.00
CA GLU A 35 -4.03 14.36 -4.67
C GLU A 35 -3.97 14.71 -6.17
N ARG A 36 -2.90 15.39 -6.59
CA ARG A 36 -2.73 15.95 -7.93
C ARG A 36 -1.85 15.08 -8.82
N GLY A 37 -1.03 14.20 -8.26
CA GLY A 37 -0.07 13.42 -9.01
C GLY A 37 0.87 12.57 -8.16
N LEU A 38 1.97 12.17 -8.77
CA LEU A 38 2.97 11.28 -8.21
C LEU A 38 4.39 11.68 -8.66
N LYS A 39 5.37 11.38 -7.81
CA LYS A 39 6.79 11.67 -8.06
C LYS A 39 7.53 10.36 -8.36
N ILE A 40 8.18 10.30 -9.53
CA ILE A 40 8.95 9.13 -9.99
C ILE A 40 10.25 9.61 -10.60
N ASN A 41 11.37 8.96 -10.25
CA ASN A 41 12.72 9.30 -10.74
C ASN A 41 13.01 10.81 -10.63
N ASP A 42 12.69 11.41 -9.47
CA ASP A 42 12.81 12.85 -9.21
C ASP A 42 11.97 13.81 -10.06
N ARG A 43 11.06 13.31 -10.90
CA ARG A 43 10.12 14.13 -11.68
C ARG A 43 8.67 13.96 -11.20
N TRP A 44 7.95 15.08 -11.17
CA TRP A 44 6.52 15.10 -10.86
C TRP A 44 5.66 14.90 -12.11
N TYR A 45 4.68 13.99 -11.98
CA TYR A 45 3.66 13.72 -12.99
C TYR A 45 2.27 13.92 -12.38
N ASN A 46 1.47 14.76 -13.01
CA ASN A 46 0.10 15.07 -12.58
C ASN A 46 -0.91 14.09 -13.20
N PHE A 47 -1.97 13.77 -12.48
CA PHE A 47 -3.09 13.01 -13.07
C PHE A 47 -3.76 13.85 -14.15
N SER A 48 -3.89 13.31 -15.36
CA SER A 48 -4.66 13.95 -16.41
C SER A 48 -6.13 14.05 -16.01
N ARG A 49 -6.82 15.09 -16.49
CA ARG A 49 -8.27 15.24 -16.31
C ARG A 49 -9.07 14.17 -17.05
N PHE A 50 -8.43 13.48 -18.00
CA PHE A 50 -9.00 12.41 -18.80
C PHE A 50 -8.77 11.01 -18.20
N LEU A 51 -8.14 10.93 -17.02
CA LEU A 51 -7.89 9.66 -16.36
C LEU A 51 -9.23 9.08 -15.86
N THR A 52 -9.70 8.02 -16.50
CA THR A 52 -11.02 7.40 -16.27
C THR A 52 -11.17 6.84 -14.86
N LYS A 53 -10.07 6.36 -14.26
CA LYS A 53 -10.05 5.82 -12.89
C LYS A 53 -8.73 6.16 -12.22
N LYS A 54 -8.77 6.86 -11.09
CA LYS A 54 -7.58 7.07 -10.26
C LYS A 54 -7.24 5.77 -9.53
N PRO A 55 -6.13 5.10 -9.85
CA PRO A 55 -5.71 3.93 -9.09
C PRO A 55 -5.26 4.33 -7.68
N THR A 56 -5.43 3.42 -6.73
CA THR A 56 -4.84 3.56 -5.39
C THR A 56 -3.38 3.16 -5.46
N ILE A 57 -2.49 4.15 -5.51
CA ILE A 57 -1.03 3.98 -5.58
C ILE A 57 -0.43 4.40 -4.25
N ALA A 58 0.44 3.57 -3.70
CA ALA A 58 1.23 3.85 -2.51
C ALA A 58 2.67 4.26 -2.87
N VAL A 59 3.35 4.87 -1.90
CA VAL A 59 4.80 5.08 -1.98
C VAL A 59 5.49 3.72 -2.03
N ASN A 60 6.55 3.62 -2.83
CA ASN A 60 7.32 2.42 -3.19
C ASN A 60 6.68 1.47 -4.20
N ASP A 61 5.43 1.69 -4.63
CA ASP A 61 4.84 0.90 -5.71
C ASP A 61 5.63 1.10 -7.01
N SER A 62 5.79 0.01 -7.76
CA SER A 62 6.35 0.03 -9.11
C SER A 62 5.20 0.30 -10.08
N VAL A 63 5.29 1.39 -10.83
CA VAL A 63 4.23 1.77 -11.76
C VAL A 63 4.77 1.96 -13.16
N LYS A 64 3.95 1.57 -14.14
CA LYS A 64 4.18 1.76 -15.56
C LYS A 64 2.97 2.47 -16.15
N PHE A 65 3.18 3.65 -16.71
CA PHE A 65 2.10 4.50 -17.21
C PHE A 65 2.51 5.28 -18.46
N ILE A 66 1.52 5.72 -19.21
CA ILE A 66 1.68 6.56 -20.38
C ILE A 66 1.56 8.01 -19.95
N ALA A 67 2.63 8.78 -20.16
CA ALA A 67 2.66 10.21 -19.90
C ALA A 67 2.71 11.00 -21.19
N SER A 68 1.94 12.08 -21.28
CA SER A 68 2.13 13.13 -22.29
C SER A 68 2.73 14.34 -21.60
N GLY A 69 4.05 14.50 -21.71
CA GLY A 69 4.80 15.49 -20.93
C GLY A 69 4.77 15.18 -19.44
N ASN A 70 4.20 16.08 -18.64
CA ASN A 70 4.09 15.93 -17.17
C ASN A 70 2.71 15.42 -16.73
N PHE A 71 1.87 14.93 -17.64
CA PHE A 71 0.53 14.44 -17.33
C PHE A 71 0.39 12.95 -17.61
N ILE A 72 -0.17 12.22 -16.65
CA ILE A 72 -0.45 10.79 -16.73
C ILE A 72 -1.77 10.60 -17.44
N ASN A 73 -1.75 9.96 -18.61
CA ASN A 73 -2.94 9.70 -19.39
C ASN A 73 -3.57 8.36 -19.04
N ASP A 74 -2.75 7.31 -18.88
CA ASP A 74 -3.24 5.96 -18.59
C ASP A 74 -2.20 5.12 -17.84
N PHE A 75 -2.67 4.17 -17.03
CA PHE A 75 -1.84 3.23 -16.29
C PHE A 75 -1.82 1.87 -16.99
N ILE A 76 -0.63 1.39 -17.34
CA ILE A 76 -0.43 0.10 -18.02
C ILE A 76 -0.33 -1.01 -16.98
N SER A 77 0.49 -0.82 -15.94
CA SER A 77 0.68 -1.77 -14.86
C SER A 77 0.98 -1.05 -13.55
N ILE A 78 0.45 -1.59 -12.46
CA ILE A 78 0.70 -1.14 -11.10
C ILE A 78 1.06 -2.38 -10.31
N GLU A 79 2.36 -2.61 -10.19
CA GLU A 79 2.89 -3.61 -9.29
C GLU A 79 2.97 -2.97 -7.91
N LYS A 80 2.00 -3.33 -7.08
CA LYS A 80 2.05 -2.96 -5.67
C LYS A 80 3.35 -3.52 -5.13
N ALA A 81 4.13 -2.68 -4.47
CA ALA A 81 5.23 -3.21 -3.69
C ALA A 81 4.61 -4.25 -2.74
N GLU A 82 5.12 -5.48 -2.78
CA GLU A 82 4.94 -6.44 -1.70
C GLU A 82 5.61 -5.82 -0.46
N ASN A 83 4.92 -4.88 0.18
CA ASN A 83 5.31 -4.38 1.48
C ASN A 83 4.54 -5.20 2.52
N PRO A 84 5.23 -5.88 3.45
CA PRO A 84 4.58 -6.34 4.67
C PRO A 84 4.02 -5.09 5.34
N LEU A 85 2.74 -5.13 5.72
CA LEU A 85 2.02 -3.98 6.26
C LEU A 85 2.78 -3.35 7.45
N PRO A 86 2.82 -2.01 7.52
CA PRO A 86 2.53 -1.37 8.79
C PRO A 86 1.40 -0.36 8.56
N LYS A 87 0.17 -0.77 8.83
CA LYS A 87 -0.98 0.14 8.93
C LYS A 87 -1.57 0.08 10.34
N GLY A 88 -1.00 0.89 11.22
CA GLY A 88 -1.64 1.48 12.40
C GLY A 88 -2.15 0.54 13.51
N PRO A 89 -2.54 1.12 14.67
CA PRO A 89 -3.27 0.39 15.69
C PRO A 89 -4.76 0.41 15.36
N LYS A 90 -5.34 -0.76 15.08
CA LYS A 90 -6.69 -1.21 15.47
C LYS A 90 -6.96 -2.54 14.77
N TYR A 91 -7.11 -3.56 15.61
CA TYR A 91 -7.38 -4.97 15.29
C TYR A 91 -8.34 -5.17 14.10
N PRO A 92 -8.08 -6.22 13.30
CA PRO A 92 -8.94 -7.38 13.40
C PRO A 92 -8.15 -8.66 13.71
N LEU A 93 -8.82 -9.58 14.42
CA LEU A 93 -8.43 -10.98 14.58
C LEU A 93 -8.18 -11.60 13.18
N TRP A 94 -7.30 -12.62 13.14
CA TRP A 94 -6.98 -13.51 12.02
C TRP A 94 -5.97 -12.94 11.00
N GLY A 95 -4.68 -13.22 11.24
CA GLY A 95 -3.64 -13.11 10.21
C GLY A 95 -2.42 -12.28 10.59
N ILE A 96 -1.87 -12.45 11.80
CA ILE A 96 -0.51 -11.97 12.09
C ILE A 96 0.42 -13.00 11.47
N VAL A 97 1.07 -12.63 10.36
CA VAL A 97 2.30 -13.34 9.95
C VAL A 97 3.30 -13.08 11.09
N PRO A 98 3.76 -14.11 11.80
CA PRO A 98 4.53 -13.92 13.02
C PRO A 98 5.89 -13.32 12.65
N ASN A 99 6.07 -12.02 12.92
CA ASN A 99 7.39 -11.42 12.99
C ASN A 99 8.07 -11.90 14.28
N LYS A 100 9.39 -12.07 14.29
CA LYS A 100 10.16 -12.48 15.48
C LYS A 100 9.86 -11.59 16.69
N GLU A 101 9.64 -10.30 16.47
CA GLU A 101 9.25 -9.37 17.53
C GLU A 101 7.87 -9.69 18.13
N THR A 102 6.89 -10.09 17.30
CA THR A 102 5.56 -10.48 17.77
C THR A 102 5.59 -11.80 18.54
N GLN A 103 6.39 -12.76 18.10
CA GLN A 103 6.62 -14.03 18.79
C GLN A 103 7.31 -13.79 20.15
N LEU A 104 8.34 -12.94 20.21
CA LEU A 104 9.00 -12.61 21.47
C LEU A 104 8.04 -11.92 22.45
N LEU A 105 7.22 -11.00 21.96
CA LEU A 105 6.21 -10.32 22.79
C LEU A 105 5.17 -11.32 23.32
N GLU A 106 4.72 -12.26 22.50
CA GLU A 106 3.80 -13.32 22.89
C GLU A 106 4.41 -14.26 23.93
N ALA A 107 5.67 -14.65 23.74
CA ALA A 107 6.42 -15.44 24.70
C ALA A 107 6.57 -14.71 26.04
N LEU A 108 6.85 -13.40 26.04
CA LEU A 108 6.90 -12.57 27.25
C LEU A 108 5.56 -12.51 27.98
N ARG A 109 4.45 -12.33 27.24
CA ARG A 109 3.10 -12.34 27.82
C ARG A 109 2.77 -13.69 28.43
N SER A 110 3.10 -14.77 27.73
CA SER A 110 2.90 -16.15 28.20
C SER A 110 3.72 -16.43 29.45
N ALA A 111 4.98 -16.00 29.47
CA ALA A 111 5.86 -16.17 30.62
C ALA A 111 5.36 -15.44 31.87
N THR A 112 4.87 -14.20 31.70
CA THR A 112 4.32 -13.42 32.80
C THR A 112 3.05 -14.07 33.36
N LYS A 113 2.20 -14.61 32.48
CA LYS A 113 1.00 -15.36 32.89
C LYS A 113 1.35 -16.63 33.65
N ILE A 114 2.32 -17.41 33.16
CA ILE A 114 2.80 -18.63 33.82
C ILE A 114 3.38 -18.28 35.20
N ALA A 115 4.24 -17.27 35.27
CA ALA A 115 4.83 -16.81 36.53
C ALA A 115 3.74 -16.39 37.53
N SER A 116 2.72 -15.66 37.09
CA SER A 116 1.60 -15.24 37.95
C SER A 116 0.75 -16.43 38.43
N ILE A 117 0.52 -17.45 37.60
CA ILE A 117 -0.19 -18.66 38.00
C ILE A 117 0.61 -19.41 39.07
N ILE A 118 1.90 -19.62 38.84
CA ILE A 118 2.77 -20.33 39.78
C ILE A 118 2.95 -19.53 41.08
N GLU A 119 3.04 -18.21 41.01
CA GLU A 119 3.03 -17.33 42.18
C GLU A 119 1.80 -17.55 43.06
N ASN A 120 0.63 -17.66 42.44
CA ASN A 120 -0.64 -17.87 43.15
C ASN A 120 -0.76 -19.31 43.69
N GLU A 121 -0.23 -20.30 42.99
CA GLU A 121 -0.34 -21.72 43.39
C GLU A 121 0.72 -22.15 44.39
N VAL A 122 1.94 -21.65 44.27
CA VAL A 122 3.12 -22.12 45.00
C VAL A 122 3.68 -21.06 45.95
N SER A 123 3.13 -19.84 45.96
CA SER A 123 3.61 -18.70 46.79
C SER A 123 5.08 -18.34 46.57
N ILE A 124 5.65 -18.68 45.42
CA ILE A 124 7.03 -18.34 45.03
C ILE A 124 6.98 -17.09 44.17
N LYS A 125 7.72 -16.04 44.52
CA LYS A 125 7.83 -14.82 43.70
C LYS A 125 8.89 -14.99 42.61
N PHE A 126 8.53 -14.71 41.36
CA PHE A 126 9.47 -14.71 40.24
C PHE A 126 10.15 -13.35 40.12
N SER A 127 11.46 -13.35 39.89
CA SER A 127 12.15 -12.13 39.51
C SER A 127 11.85 -11.78 38.04
N ALA A 128 12.00 -10.51 37.68
CA ALA A 128 11.91 -10.09 36.28
C ALA A 128 12.91 -10.85 35.39
N GLN A 129 14.09 -11.19 35.93
CA GLN A 129 15.09 -11.98 35.21
C GLN A 129 14.60 -13.40 34.92
N ASP A 130 13.87 -14.04 35.86
CA ASP A 130 13.35 -15.39 35.67
C ASP A 130 12.20 -15.42 34.67
N ILE A 131 11.35 -14.39 34.67
CA ILE A 131 10.29 -14.21 33.67
C ILE A 131 10.91 -14.03 32.27
N ILE A 132 11.98 -13.22 32.15
CA ILE A 132 12.68 -13.03 30.86
C ILE A 132 13.32 -14.34 30.39
N LYS A 133 14.00 -15.08 31.28
CA LYS A 133 14.56 -16.40 30.94
C LYS A 133 13.48 -17.35 30.44
N LEU A 134 12.35 -17.42 31.14
CA LEU A 134 11.24 -18.29 30.77
C LEU A 134 10.63 -17.87 29.42
N ALA A 135 10.48 -16.57 29.17
CA ALA A 135 10.04 -16.04 27.89
C ALA A 135 11.00 -16.39 26.74
N LEU A 136 12.31 -16.26 26.95
CA LEU A 136 13.31 -16.63 25.95
C LEU A 136 13.29 -18.13 25.66
N THR A 137 13.12 -18.97 26.69
CA THR A 137 12.96 -20.41 26.51
C THR A 137 11.73 -20.74 25.66
N LEU A 138 10.58 -20.14 25.97
CA LEU A 138 9.35 -20.32 25.19
C LEU A 138 9.50 -19.83 23.74
N PHE A 139 10.18 -18.69 23.55
CA PHE A 139 10.44 -18.12 22.23
C PHE A 139 11.33 -19.03 21.37
N ILE A 140 12.40 -19.59 21.95
CA ILE A 140 13.28 -20.53 21.24
C ILE A 140 12.51 -21.80 20.89
N GLN A 141 11.73 -22.37 21.81
CA GLN A 141 10.91 -23.56 21.56
C GLN A 141 9.87 -23.35 20.45
N GLN A 142 9.30 -22.15 20.35
CA GLN A 142 8.36 -21.80 19.28
C GLN A 142 9.05 -21.53 17.93
N SER A 143 10.37 -21.29 17.93
CA SER A 143 11.16 -21.01 16.72
C SER A 143 11.81 -22.26 16.11
N ASP A 144 11.97 -23.33 16.89
CA ASP A 144 12.58 -24.60 16.47
C ASP A 144 11.60 -25.60 15.82
N HIS A 145 10.31 -25.23 15.72
CA HIS A 145 9.22 -26.01 15.10
C HIS A 145 8.77 -25.39 13.77
#